data_AF-A0A8X7TA25-F1
#
_entry.id   AF-A0A8X7TA25-F1
#
_cell.length_a   1.000
_cell.length_b   1.000
_cell.length_c   1.000
_cell.angle_alpha   90.00
_cell.angle_beta   90.00
_cell.angle_gamma   90.00
#
_symmetry.space_group_name_H-M   'P 1'
#
loop_
_entity.id
_entity.type
_entity.pdbx_description
1 polymer ?
#
loop_
_entity_poly.entity_id
_entity_poly.type
_entity_poly.pdbx_seq_one_letter_code
_entity_poly.pdbx_strand_id
1 'polypeptide(L)'
;MAYKVDVDEADVAVLNQNLIKSKALFESINQSLTKISKKSQAAHTTIKPVLGQVNKLTAAKKEVEGGLDLLSEVSQSASQINNFENALNNNIEVVGLMKYVNTLNQSQELYNRIKPKFKQFKGILYNFQSVIERSELKVQNYIDTVLNLETNKMMDKKHEVKVIFEYFNQQGKDQHIVNKYVEKRGNKAIQSMKLAEHKLQPTNIEGPYEKGTKGYNQFTDATDNVLKEEVLVLKQCSLPPELIAQISEYAIREYNQVMQSLATPLSTSLGASNDNYLILLEIIDNLLRVDYQLKHRYVVKSTSFSKIFDQFIAIGSSIFPNCIRSIESQFQHIIQFNDSTTFGATSNSMIQAKKMAEFKQPLLQLIQTRKPGDWISESPPLQYIAVFNSIIINTTFDDKSPEFLLSSYFADIIDCVMINIEIGLKKPHGEHAMKKSTQGFILLRNLFIAEQIINRSQDLFHMLGSNGQERINKLKNRFLKLFLEDWSYASYIIIERMTLIATQAGSGSVNPNTSIGTGGGQATNLSNKEREQVKELFKKFNDSFEEALTNYRALDFGDSNLKSFLGNEVKKMILNAYFKLYDKYGNSDFTKNRSKYVRWDKLQFERLLNEKL
;
A
#
# COMPACT_ATOMS: atom_id res chain seq x y z
N MET A 1 -45.54 51.82 -152.97
CA MET A 1 -44.95 50.48 -152.79
C MET A 1 -44.86 50.20 -151.30
N ALA A 2 -45.52 49.16 -150.81
CA ALA A 2 -45.18 48.59 -149.51
C ALA A 2 -44.17 47.47 -149.77
N TYR A 3 -42.99 47.52 -149.16
CA TYR A 3 -42.02 46.41 -149.15
C TYR A 3 -41.84 45.90 -147.73
N LYS A 4 -41.94 44.57 -147.63
CA LYS A 4 -41.77 43.70 -146.46
C LYS A 4 -40.41 43.87 -145.79
N VAL A 5 -40.38 43.62 -144.47
CA VAL A 5 -39.16 43.37 -143.67
C VAL A 5 -39.15 41.89 -143.25
N ASP A 6 -37.96 41.29 -143.19
CA ASP A 6 -37.65 39.87 -142.97
C ASP A 6 -37.60 39.48 -141.47
N VAL A 7 -37.98 38.24 -141.13
CA VAL A 7 -38.39 37.82 -139.77
C VAL A 7 -37.26 37.18 -138.94
N ASP A 8 -36.26 36.58 -139.58
CA ASP A 8 -35.22 35.81 -138.88
C ASP A 8 -34.25 36.71 -138.06
N GLU A 9 -34.05 37.95 -138.49
CA GLU A 9 -33.24 38.94 -137.77
C GLU A 9 -33.92 39.41 -136.48
N ALA A 10 -35.26 39.38 -136.44
CA ALA A 10 -36.03 39.75 -135.26
C ALA A 10 -35.89 38.71 -134.13
N ASP A 11 -35.90 37.42 -134.45
CA ASP A 11 -35.83 36.36 -133.43
C ASP A 11 -34.45 36.25 -132.77
N VAL A 12 -33.37 36.43 -133.55
CA VAL A 12 -32.00 36.49 -133.01
C VAL A 12 -31.83 37.73 -132.11
N ALA A 13 -32.43 38.87 -132.49
CA ALA A 13 -32.43 40.07 -131.66
C ALA A 13 -33.20 39.85 -130.34
N VAL A 14 -34.35 39.16 -130.37
CA VAL A 14 -35.15 38.85 -129.17
C VAL A 14 -34.43 37.89 -128.21
N LEU A 15 -33.76 36.85 -128.73
CA LEU A 15 -32.98 35.93 -127.91
C LEU A 15 -31.78 36.62 -127.25
N ASN A 16 -31.06 37.45 -128.00
CA ASN A 16 -29.95 38.24 -127.44
C ASN A 16 -30.47 39.24 -126.39
N GLN A 17 -31.64 39.84 -126.61
CA GLN A 17 -32.30 40.70 -125.64
C GLN A 17 -32.70 39.95 -124.36
N ASN A 18 -33.15 38.70 -124.46
CA ASN A 18 -33.46 37.86 -123.30
C ASN A 18 -32.20 37.44 -122.54
N LEU A 19 -31.10 37.17 -123.23
CA LEU A 19 -29.82 36.84 -122.60
C LEU A 19 -29.22 38.06 -121.87
N ILE A 20 -29.32 39.25 -122.47
CA ILE A 20 -28.98 40.54 -121.85
C ILE A 20 -29.85 40.79 -120.61
N LYS A 21 -31.16 40.55 -120.69
CA LYS A 21 -32.07 40.67 -119.53
C LYS A 21 -31.70 39.70 -118.41
N SER A 22 -31.41 38.44 -118.73
CA SER A 22 -31.03 37.43 -117.73
C SER A 22 -29.69 37.77 -117.06
N LYS A 23 -28.71 38.26 -117.83
CA LYS A 23 -27.43 38.77 -117.31
C LYS A 23 -27.63 39.96 -116.39
N ALA A 24 -28.48 40.93 -116.77
CA ALA A 24 -28.84 42.06 -115.93
C ALA A 24 -29.54 41.63 -114.62
N LEU A 25 -30.35 40.57 -114.66
CA LEU A 25 -31.05 40.02 -113.50
C LEU A 25 -30.07 39.31 -112.55
N PHE A 26 -29.13 38.51 -113.06
CA PHE A 26 -28.04 37.94 -112.28
C PHE A 26 -27.14 39.00 -111.65
N GLU A 27 -26.85 40.06 -112.39
CA GLU A 27 -26.07 41.19 -111.90
C GLU A 27 -26.82 41.96 -110.80
N SER A 28 -28.15 42.12 -110.94
CA SER A 28 -29.02 42.69 -109.90
C SER A 28 -29.11 41.82 -108.64
N ILE A 29 -29.22 40.50 -108.79
CA ILE A 29 -29.21 39.54 -107.66
C ILE A 29 -27.86 39.57 -106.95
N ASN A 30 -26.75 39.58 -107.68
CA ASN A 30 -25.42 39.65 -107.11
C ASN A 30 -25.18 40.99 -106.39
N GLN A 31 -25.68 42.11 -106.95
CA GLN A 31 -25.69 43.41 -106.28
C GLN A 31 -26.57 43.42 -105.02
N SER A 32 -27.70 42.71 -105.03
CA SER A 32 -28.60 42.60 -103.87
C SER A 32 -28.00 41.74 -102.76
N LEU A 33 -27.38 40.61 -103.10
CA LEU A 33 -26.65 39.75 -102.18
C LEU A 33 -25.44 40.45 -101.57
N THR A 34 -24.66 41.18 -102.37
CA THR A 34 -23.55 41.99 -101.85
C THR A 34 -24.03 43.14 -100.98
N LYS A 35 -25.17 43.78 -101.31
CA LYS A 35 -25.82 44.78 -100.42
C LYS A 35 -26.28 44.17 -99.09
N ILE A 36 -26.94 43.01 -99.12
CA ILE A 36 -27.41 42.33 -97.91
C ILE A 36 -26.24 41.86 -97.06
N SER A 37 -25.22 41.26 -97.68
CA SER A 37 -23.99 40.84 -97.00
C SER A 37 -23.28 42.03 -96.36
N LYS A 38 -23.11 43.16 -97.07
CA LYS A 38 -22.55 44.39 -96.49
C LYS A 38 -23.41 44.95 -95.36
N LYS A 39 -24.74 44.95 -95.49
CA LYS A 39 -25.65 45.40 -94.42
C LYS A 39 -25.61 44.47 -93.20
N SER A 40 -25.53 43.15 -93.40
CA SER A 40 -25.41 42.15 -92.34
C SER A 40 -24.06 42.25 -91.63
N GLN A 41 -22.97 42.42 -92.38
CA GLN A 41 -21.63 42.64 -91.84
C GLN A 41 -21.59 43.96 -91.06
N ALA A 42 -22.17 45.04 -91.61
CA ALA A 42 -22.27 46.34 -90.95
C ALA A 42 -23.13 46.27 -89.68
N ALA A 43 -24.26 45.56 -89.70
CA ALA A 43 -25.10 45.32 -88.53
C ALA A 43 -24.35 44.47 -87.48
N HIS A 44 -23.60 43.46 -87.90
CA HIS A 44 -22.78 42.66 -86.97
C HIS A 44 -21.67 43.51 -86.33
N THR A 45 -20.99 44.36 -87.09
CA THR A 45 -19.95 45.25 -86.56
C THR A 45 -20.51 46.38 -85.69
N THR A 46 -21.74 46.83 -85.91
CA THR A 46 -22.41 47.81 -85.02
C THR A 46 -23.08 47.20 -83.79
N ILE A 47 -23.69 46.02 -83.90
CA ILE A 47 -24.40 45.38 -82.78
C ILE A 47 -23.42 44.70 -81.80
N LYS A 48 -22.32 44.10 -82.28
CA LYS A 48 -21.31 43.45 -81.42
C LYS A 48 -20.77 44.35 -80.30
N PRO A 49 -20.35 45.61 -80.55
CA PRO A 49 -19.91 46.50 -79.47
C PRO A 49 -21.06 46.90 -78.53
N VAL A 50 -22.30 47.04 -79.03
CA VAL A 50 -23.48 47.32 -78.21
C VAL A 50 -23.80 46.15 -77.27
N LEU A 51 -23.79 44.91 -77.76
CA LEU A 51 -23.93 43.70 -76.92
C LEU A 51 -22.80 43.61 -75.89
N GLY A 52 -21.57 43.97 -76.27
CA GLY A 52 -20.45 44.05 -75.35
C GLY A 52 -20.65 45.09 -74.24
N GLN A 53 -21.18 46.27 -74.57
CA GLN A 53 -21.54 47.30 -73.59
C GLN A 53 -22.72 46.87 -72.71
N VAL A 54 -23.76 46.25 -73.27
CA VAL A 54 -24.91 45.72 -72.51
C VAL A 54 -24.47 44.62 -71.55
N ASN A 55 -23.58 43.72 -71.96
CA ASN A 55 -23.03 42.69 -71.06
C ASN A 55 -22.18 43.29 -69.95
N LYS A 56 -21.36 44.31 -70.24
CA LYS A 56 -20.62 45.06 -69.22
C LYS A 56 -21.57 45.79 -68.26
N LEU A 57 -22.62 46.41 -68.78
CA LEU A 57 -23.63 47.11 -67.97
C LEU A 57 -24.44 46.12 -67.12
N THR A 58 -24.74 44.94 -67.65
CA THR A 58 -25.45 43.87 -66.92
C THR A 58 -24.56 43.28 -65.82
N ALA A 59 -23.26 43.09 -66.09
CA ALA A 59 -22.28 42.68 -65.09
C ALA A 59 -22.12 43.74 -63.98
N ALA A 60 -22.00 45.02 -64.35
CA ALA A 60 -21.93 46.12 -63.40
C ALA A 60 -23.22 46.28 -62.58
N LYS A 61 -24.40 46.12 -63.21
CA LYS A 61 -25.69 46.10 -62.51
C LYS A 61 -25.74 44.97 -61.48
N LYS A 62 -25.33 43.76 -61.85
CA LYS A 62 -25.28 42.60 -60.94
C LYS A 62 -24.33 42.82 -59.76
N GLU A 63 -23.20 43.49 -60.00
CA GLU A 63 -22.24 43.86 -58.96
C GLU A 63 -22.79 44.94 -58.01
N VAL A 64 -23.49 45.94 -58.55
CA VAL A 64 -24.16 46.98 -57.75
C VAL A 64 -25.33 46.40 -56.94
N GLU A 65 -26.14 45.51 -57.52
CA GLU A 65 -27.20 44.79 -56.80
C GLU A 65 -26.60 43.92 -55.68
N GLY A 66 -25.53 43.16 -55.95
CA GLY A 66 -24.83 42.39 -54.92
C GLY A 66 -24.18 43.27 -53.84
N GLY A 67 -23.70 44.46 -54.20
CA GLY A 67 -23.19 45.46 -53.26
C GLY A 67 -24.28 46.07 -52.38
N LEU A 68 -25.47 46.36 -52.94
CA LEU A 68 -26.65 46.84 -52.21
C LEU A 68 -27.18 45.79 -51.24
N ASP A 69 -27.26 44.52 -51.66
CA ASP A 69 -27.65 43.40 -50.80
C ASP A 69 -26.67 43.25 -49.63
N LEU A 70 -25.36 43.35 -49.90
CA LEU A 70 -24.33 43.31 -48.87
C LEU A 70 -24.43 44.51 -47.92
N LEU A 71 -24.74 45.70 -48.42
CA LEU A 71 -24.94 46.90 -47.59
C LEU A 71 -26.19 46.77 -46.68
N SER A 72 -27.26 46.18 -47.21
CA SER A 72 -28.47 45.85 -46.44
C SER A 72 -28.17 44.82 -45.35
N GLU A 73 -27.47 43.73 -45.69
CA GLU A 73 -27.00 42.74 -44.70
C GLU A 73 -26.10 43.37 -43.63
N VAL A 74 -25.21 44.31 -44.00
CA VAL A 74 -24.34 45.04 -43.06
C VAL A 74 -25.18 45.92 -42.13
N SER A 75 -26.17 46.65 -42.64
CA SER A 75 -27.06 47.48 -41.82
C SER A 75 -27.86 46.65 -40.81
N GLN A 76 -28.45 45.54 -41.26
CA GLN A 76 -29.18 44.62 -40.39
C GLN A 76 -28.27 43.97 -39.34
N SER A 77 -27.08 43.54 -39.75
CA SER A 77 -26.08 42.95 -38.84
C SER A 77 -25.57 43.98 -37.83
N ALA A 78 -25.37 45.25 -38.22
CA ALA A 78 -24.97 46.33 -37.31
C ALA A 78 -26.04 46.62 -36.26
N SER A 79 -27.32 46.57 -36.62
CA SER A 79 -28.42 46.67 -35.65
C SER A 79 -28.40 45.51 -34.64
N GLN A 80 -28.18 44.28 -35.12
CA GLN A 80 -28.05 43.12 -34.23
C GLN A 80 -26.81 43.21 -33.32
N ILE A 81 -25.66 43.67 -33.85
CA ILE A 81 -24.45 43.91 -33.08
C ILE A 81 -24.70 44.92 -31.96
N ASN A 82 -25.37 46.04 -32.23
CA ASN A 82 -25.70 47.03 -31.21
C ASN A 82 -26.62 46.45 -30.12
N ASN A 83 -27.57 45.60 -30.48
CA ASN A 83 -28.44 44.93 -29.51
C ASN A 83 -27.64 43.97 -28.61
N PHE A 84 -26.71 43.19 -29.19
CA PHE A 84 -25.82 42.33 -28.43
C PHE A 84 -24.85 43.13 -27.56
N GLU A 85 -24.28 44.21 -28.07
CA GLU A 85 -23.38 45.09 -27.33
C GLU A 85 -24.08 45.73 -26.12
N ASN A 86 -25.31 46.20 -26.27
CA ASN A 86 -26.11 46.72 -25.17
C ASN A 86 -26.39 45.65 -24.10
N ALA A 87 -26.68 44.41 -24.51
CA ALA A 87 -26.89 43.32 -23.58
C ALA A 87 -25.61 42.90 -22.85
N LEU A 88 -24.49 42.79 -23.56
CA LEU A 88 -23.19 42.35 -23.06
C LEU A 88 -22.43 43.43 -22.27
N ASN A 89 -22.76 44.71 -22.47
CA ASN A 89 -22.19 45.80 -21.69
C ASN A 89 -22.70 45.84 -20.24
N ASN A 90 -23.91 45.32 -19.98
CA ASN A 90 -24.47 45.20 -18.64
C ASN A 90 -23.71 44.19 -17.74
N ASN A 91 -23.90 44.29 -16.43
CA ASN A 91 -23.31 43.34 -15.47
C ASN A 91 -24.02 41.98 -15.53
N ILE A 92 -23.24 40.91 -15.38
CA ILE A 92 -23.73 39.51 -15.43
C ILE A 92 -24.81 39.25 -14.37
N GLU A 93 -24.68 39.87 -13.20
CA GLU A 93 -25.63 39.74 -12.08
C GLU A 93 -27.03 40.29 -12.40
N VAL A 94 -27.12 41.30 -13.28
CA VAL A 94 -28.40 41.94 -13.66
C VAL A 94 -29.07 41.19 -14.81
N VAL A 95 -28.27 40.72 -15.77
CA VAL A 95 -28.76 40.01 -16.97
C VAL A 95 -29.12 38.55 -16.64
N GLY A 96 -28.42 37.96 -15.68
CA GLY A 96 -28.44 36.53 -15.38
C GLY A 96 -27.48 35.76 -16.30
N LEU A 97 -26.65 34.92 -15.70
CA LEU A 97 -25.54 34.24 -16.38
C LEU A 97 -25.98 33.41 -17.60
N MET A 98 -27.05 32.63 -17.48
CA MET A 98 -27.57 31.81 -18.59
C MET A 98 -27.94 32.66 -19.81
N LYS A 99 -28.63 33.78 -19.60
CA LYS A 99 -29.00 34.71 -20.68
C LYS A 99 -27.76 35.38 -21.26
N TYR A 100 -26.82 35.78 -20.40
CA TYR A 100 -25.57 36.40 -20.82
C TYR A 100 -24.72 35.47 -21.70
N VAL A 101 -24.51 34.22 -21.27
CA VAL A 101 -23.74 33.20 -22.02
C VAL A 101 -24.43 32.83 -23.34
N ASN A 102 -25.76 32.69 -23.34
CA ASN A 102 -26.51 32.45 -24.58
C ASN A 102 -26.36 33.61 -25.58
N THR A 103 -26.43 34.85 -25.09
CA THR A 103 -26.22 36.05 -25.93
C THR A 103 -24.79 36.08 -26.49
N LEU A 104 -23.81 35.68 -25.67
CA LEU A 104 -22.41 35.59 -26.09
C LEU A 104 -22.21 34.51 -27.17
N ASN A 105 -22.80 33.32 -27.01
CA ASN A 105 -22.79 32.27 -28.05
C ASN A 105 -23.41 32.76 -29.36
N GLN A 106 -24.58 33.38 -29.30
CA GLN A 106 -25.24 33.95 -30.48
C GLN A 106 -24.40 35.04 -31.15
N SER A 107 -23.71 35.88 -30.35
CA SER A 107 -22.80 36.90 -30.89
C SER A 107 -21.59 36.28 -31.60
N GLN A 108 -21.06 35.18 -31.08
CA GLN A 108 -19.94 34.44 -31.68
C GLN A 108 -20.35 33.74 -32.98
N GLU A 109 -21.52 33.11 -33.02
CA GLU A 109 -22.09 32.52 -34.23
C GLU A 109 -22.31 33.59 -35.32
N LEU A 110 -22.87 34.75 -34.94
CA LEU A 110 -23.04 35.86 -35.87
C LEU A 110 -21.67 36.36 -36.38
N TYR A 111 -20.69 36.54 -35.50
CA TYR A 111 -19.33 36.96 -35.87
C TYR A 111 -18.72 36.00 -36.91
N ASN A 112 -18.80 34.70 -36.67
CA ASN A 112 -18.30 33.67 -37.59
C ASN A 112 -19.01 33.70 -38.95
N ARG A 113 -20.32 33.99 -38.97
CA ARG A 113 -21.11 34.13 -40.20
C ARG A 113 -20.76 35.39 -41.00
N ILE A 114 -20.54 36.53 -40.34
CA ILE A 114 -20.30 37.81 -41.01
C ILE A 114 -18.83 38.02 -41.42
N LYS A 115 -17.87 37.42 -40.69
CA LYS A 115 -16.42 37.53 -40.93
C LYS A 115 -16.00 37.29 -42.41
N PRO A 116 -16.47 36.23 -43.10
CA PRO A 116 -16.07 36.00 -44.49
C PRO A 116 -16.69 37.00 -45.48
N LYS A 117 -17.88 37.53 -45.18
CA LYS A 117 -18.64 38.44 -46.04
C LYS A 117 -18.17 39.90 -45.91
N PHE A 118 -17.83 40.35 -44.70
CA PHE A 118 -17.61 41.77 -44.40
C PHE A 118 -16.13 42.18 -44.43
N LYS A 119 -15.28 41.55 -45.25
CA LYS A 119 -13.83 41.81 -45.30
C LYS A 119 -13.46 43.29 -45.51
N GLN A 120 -14.32 44.06 -46.18
CA GLN A 120 -14.14 45.49 -46.43
C GLN A 120 -14.51 46.38 -45.21
N PHE A 121 -15.36 45.89 -44.30
CA PHE A 121 -15.84 46.62 -43.12
C PHE A 121 -15.04 46.27 -41.86
N LYS A 122 -13.72 46.45 -41.91
CA LYS A 122 -12.81 46.06 -40.83
C LYS A 122 -13.16 46.69 -39.48
N GLY A 123 -13.59 47.94 -39.44
CA GLY A 123 -13.92 48.64 -38.19
C GLY A 123 -15.05 47.99 -37.39
N ILE A 124 -16.13 47.58 -38.07
CA ILE A 124 -17.27 46.88 -37.44
C ILE A 124 -16.82 45.52 -36.91
N LEU A 125 -16.03 44.78 -37.71
CA LEU A 125 -15.50 43.48 -37.30
C LEU A 125 -14.57 43.59 -36.08
N TYR A 126 -13.69 44.60 -36.04
CA TYR A 126 -12.80 44.83 -34.89
C TYR A 126 -13.56 45.24 -33.63
N ASN A 127 -14.54 46.13 -33.74
CA ASN A 127 -15.33 46.51 -32.57
C ASN A 127 -16.13 45.30 -32.05
N PHE A 128 -16.80 44.56 -32.94
CA PHE A 128 -17.59 43.41 -32.51
C PHE A 128 -16.73 42.31 -31.89
N GLN A 129 -15.55 42.04 -32.45
CA GLN A 129 -14.57 41.14 -31.83
C GLN A 129 -14.12 41.64 -30.45
N SER A 130 -13.83 42.93 -30.31
CA SER A 130 -13.44 43.54 -29.02
C SER A 130 -14.54 43.42 -27.97
N VAL A 131 -15.81 43.63 -28.36
CA VAL A 131 -16.97 43.44 -27.47
C VAL A 131 -17.06 41.99 -26.99
N ILE A 132 -16.89 41.02 -27.89
CA ILE A 132 -16.89 39.59 -27.55
C ILE A 132 -15.74 39.28 -26.59
N GLU A 133 -14.51 39.68 -26.90
CA GLU A 133 -13.32 39.45 -26.06
C GLU A 133 -13.48 40.06 -24.66
N ARG A 134 -13.97 41.31 -24.58
CA ARG A 134 -14.25 41.98 -23.31
C ARG A 134 -15.35 41.26 -22.52
N SER A 135 -16.34 40.72 -23.22
CA SER A 135 -17.45 39.99 -22.59
C SER A 135 -17.02 38.62 -22.08
N GLU A 136 -16.16 37.90 -22.81
CA GLU A 136 -15.51 36.68 -22.32
C GLU A 136 -14.70 36.96 -21.06
N LEU A 137 -13.92 38.06 -21.05
CA LEU A 137 -13.13 38.46 -19.88
C LEU A 137 -14.00 38.80 -18.66
N LYS A 138 -15.19 39.38 -18.87
CA LYS A 138 -16.17 39.57 -17.78
C LYS A 138 -16.64 38.23 -17.20
N VAL A 139 -16.89 37.21 -18.02
CA VAL A 139 -17.26 35.86 -17.54
C VAL A 139 -16.11 35.24 -16.75
N GLN A 140 -14.87 35.41 -17.21
CA GLN A 140 -13.67 34.96 -16.48
C GLN A 140 -13.51 35.64 -15.11
N ASN A 141 -13.79 36.94 -15.01
CA ASN A 141 -13.72 37.67 -13.74
C ASN A 141 -14.90 37.30 -12.81
N TYR A 142 -16.06 36.97 -13.39
CA TYR A 142 -17.21 36.53 -12.62
C TYR A 142 -16.97 35.18 -11.95
N ILE A 143 -16.39 34.20 -12.67
CA ILE A 143 -16.05 32.92 -12.05
C ILE A 143 -15.01 33.09 -10.93
N ASP A 144 -14.03 33.99 -11.06
CA ASP A 144 -13.10 34.30 -9.95
C ASP A 144 -13.85 34.78 -8.70
N THR A 145 -14.86 35.63 -8.89
CA THR A 145 -15.68 36.14 -7.78
C THR A 145 -16.47 35.02 -7.12
N VAL A 146 -17.05 34.11 -7.90
CA VAL A 146 -17.80 32.95 -7.40
C VAL A 146 -16.88 31.95 -6.69
N LEU A 147 -15.68 31.69 -7.22
CA LEU A 147 -14.72 30.74 -6.64
C LEU A 147 -14.05 31.25 -5.36
N ASN A 148 -14.01 32.57 -5.15
CA ASN A 148 -13.53 33.16 -3.89
C ASN A 148 -14.57 33.09 -2.75
N LEU A 149 -15.82 32.70 -3.04
CA LEU A 149 -16.84 32.50 -2.01
C LEU A 149 -16.54 31.25 -1.16
N GLU A 150 -17.10 31.20 0.05
CA GLU A 150 -17.07 29.98 0.85
C GLU A 150 -17.76 28.81 0.13
N THR A 151 -17.34 27.57 0.42
CA THR A 151 -17.85 26.37 -0.28
C THR A 151 -19.37 26.34 -0.28
N ASN A 152 -20.02 26.60 0.85
CA ASN A 152 -21.49 26.56 0.96
C ASN A 152 -22.16 27.57 0.00
N LYS A 153 -21.65 28.80 -0.05
CA LYS A 153 -22.18 29.87 -0.92
C LYS A 153 -21.85 29.62 -2.39
N MET A 154 -20.71 29.01 -2.68
CA MET A 154 -20.35 28.56 -4.02
C MET A 154 -21.25 27.41 -4.48
N MET A 155 -21.65 26.51 -3.57
CA MET A 155 -22.60 25.42 -3.86
C MET A 155 -23.99 25.94 -4.24
N ASP A 156 -24.44 27.06 -3.67
CA ASP A 156 -25.70 27.71 -4.08
C ASP A 156 -25.64 28.13 -5.56
N LYS A 157 -24.45 28.48 -6.05
CA LYS A 157 -24.16 28.87 -7.44
C LYS A 157 -23.59 27.73 -8.30
N LYS A 158 -23.77 26.47 -7.91
CA LYS A 158 -23.21 25.30 -8.65
C LYS A 158 -23.58 25.25 -10.14
N HIS A 159 -24.80 25.66 -10.48
CA HIS A 159 -25.27 25.68 -11.87
C HIS A 159 -24.53 26.74 -12.70
N GLU A 160 -24.14 27.84 -12.08
CA GLU A 160 -23.39 28.91 -12.74
C GLU A 160 -21.97 28.45 -13.08
N VAL A 161 -21.32 27.76 -12.15
CA VAL A 161 -19.99 27.17 -12.34
C VAL A 161 -20.03 26.16 -13.49
N LYS A 162 -21.03 25.27 -13.51
CA LYS A 162 -21.22 24.28 -14.57
C LYS A 162 -21.32 24.93 -15.95
N VAL A 163 -22.20 25.94 -16.10
CA VAL A 163 -22.45 26.62 -17.38
C VAL A 163 -21.17 27.29 -17.91
N ILE A 164 -20.37 27.89 -17.03
CA ILE A 164 -19.12 28.55 -17.43
C ILE A 164 -18.10 27.52 -17.93
N PHE A 165 -17.96 26.39 -17.23
CA PHE A 165 -17.09 25.29 -17.66
C PHE A 165 -17.53 24.70 -19.01
N GLU A 166 -18.84 24.45 -19.19
CA GLU A 166 -19.39 23.95 -20.46
C GLU A 166 -19.12 24.93 -21.61
N TYR A 167 -19.30 26.24 -21.39
CA TYR A 167 -19.04 27.27 -22.39
C TYR A 167 -17.57 27.27 -22.86
N PHE A 168 -16.61 27.32 -21.93
CA PHE A 168 -15.20 27.38 -22.31
C PHE A 168 -14.68 26.05 -22.88
N ASN A 169 -15.24 24.92 -22.45
CA ASN A 169 -14.93 23.60 -23.02
C ASN A 169 -15.40 23.49 -24.48
N GLN A 170 -16.61 23.97 -24.81
CA GLN A 170 -17.09 24.01 -26.19
C GLN A 170 -16.19 24.84 -27.12
N GLN A 171 -15.51 25.86 -26.60
CA GLN A 171 -14.57 26.69 -27.35
C GLN A 171 -13.13 26.16 -27.38
N GLY A 172 -12.80 25.10 -26.62
CA GLY A 172 -11.42 24.64 -26.45
C GLY A 172 -10.51 25.64 -25.72
N LYS A 173 -11.09 26.54 -24.90
CA LYS A 173 -10.39 27.57 -24.11
C LYS A 173 -10.54 27.32 -22.60
N ASP A 174 -10.78 26.09 -22.20
CA ASP A 174 -11.08 25.68 -20.83
C ASP A 174 -9.86 25.69 -19.90
N GLN A 175 -8.65 25.49 -20.42
CA GLN A 175 -7.41 25.38 -19.63
C GLN A 175 -7.23 26.50 -18.59
N HIS A 176 -7.52 27.75 -18.96
CA HIS A 176 -7.37 28.89 -18.04
C HIS A 176 -8.37 28.82 -16.87
N ILE A 177 -9.63 28.44 -17.15
CA ILE A 177 -10.67 28.30 -16.13
C ILE A 177 -10.39 27.10 -15.23
N VAL A 178 -9.97 25.98 -15.83
CA VAL A 178 -9.55 24.77 -15.13
C VAL A 178 -8.40 25.09 -14.16
N ASN A 179 -7.34 25.74 -14.64
CA ASN A 179 -6.18 26.10 -13.81
C ASN A 179 -6.58 27.00 -12.63
N LYS A 180 -7.42 28.01 -12.88
CA LYS A 180 -7.93 28.90 -11.81
C LYS A 180 -8.75 28.16 -10.77
N TYR A 181 -9.64 27.27 -11.22
CA TYR A 181 -10.44 26.44 -10.31
C TYR A 181 -9.55 25.54 -9.45
N VAL A 182 -8.62 24.83 -10.08
CA VAL A 182 -7.65 23.95 -9.40
C VAL A 182 -6.82 24.75 -8.39
N GLU A 183 -6.32 25.93 -8.76
CA GLU A 183 -5.53 26.78 -7.86
C GLU A 183 -6.34 27.21 -6.64
N LYS A 184 -7.58 27.70 -6.83
CA LYS A 184 -8.42 28.17 -5.72
C LYS A 184 -8.83 27.05 -4.79
N ARG A 185 -9.26 25.90 -5.33
CA ARG A 185 -9.62 24.72 -4.53
C ARG A 185 -8.40 24.10 -3.86
N GLY A 186 -7.28 24.00 -4.57
CA GLY A 186 -6.00 23.54 -4.03
C GLY A 186 -5.50 24.40 -2.88
N ASN A 187 -5.58 25.74 -2.99
CA ASN A 187 -5.21 26.65 -1.91
C ASN A 187 -6.12 26.50 -0.68
N LYS A 188 -7.42 26.23 -0.88
CA LYS A 188 -8.35 25.91 0.21
C LYS A 188 -8.02 24.58 0.90
N ALA A 189 -7.64 23.57 0.11
CA ALA A 189 -7.18 22.29 0.64
C ALA A 189 -5.93 22.49 1.51
N ILE A 190 -4.96 23.30 1.06
CA ILE A 190 -3.77 23.67 1.86
C ILE A 190 -4.17 24.34 3.18
N GLN A 191 -5.06 25.33 3.15
CA GLN A 191 -5.50 26.01 4.38
C GLN A 191 -6.12 25.02 5.38
N SER A 192 -6.94 24.09 4.90
CA SER A 192 -7.58 23.06 5.74
C SER A 192 -6.55 22.09 6.31
N MET A 193 -5.56 21.70 5.50
CA MET A 193 -4.44 20.85 5.93
C MET A 193 -3.56 21.53 6.97
N LYS A 194 -3.25 22.83 6.82
CA LYS A 194 -2.46 23.59 7.81
C LYS A 194 -3.16 23.71 9.16
N LEU A 195 -4.49 23.85 9.18
CA LEU A 195 -5.26 23.82 10.42
C LEU A 195 -5.19 22.47 11.12
N ALA A 196 -5.14 21.36 10.36
CA ALA A 196 -4.93 20.03 10.90
C ALA A 196 -3.49 19.82 11.36
N GLU A 197 -2.51 20.38 10.63
CA GLU A 197 -1.10 20.38 11.00
C GLU A 197 -0.85 21.11 12.32
N HIS A 198 -1.48 22.26 12.57
CA HIS A 198 -1.36 22.94 13.86
C HIS A 198 -1.86 22.11 15.06
N LYS A 199 -2.71 21.11 14.83
CA LYS A 199 -3.18 20.18 15.86
C LYS A 199 -2.22 19.01 16.09
N LEU A 200 -1.32 18.74 15.15
CA LEU A 200 -0.16 17.90 15.42
C LEU A 200 0.73 18.70 16.37
N GLN A 201 0.74 18.33 17.65
CA GLN A 201 1.74 18.87 18.56
C GLN A 201 3.11 18.48 18.02
N PRO A 202 3.96 19.43 17.63
CA PRO A 202 5.27 19.09 17.13
C PRO A 202 6.11 18.56 18.31
N THR A 203 7.01 17.64 17.98
CA THR A 203 8.34 17.58 18.60
C THR A 203 8.42 17.23 20.09
N ASN A 204 7.87 16.09 20.51
CA ASN A 204 8.69 15.27 21.40
C ASN A 204 8.49 13.80 21.09
N ILE A 205 9.53 13.19 20.51
CA ILE A 205 9.64 11.73 20.38
C ILE A 205 9.82 11.10 21.78
N GLU A 206 10.15 11.92 22.78
CA GLU A 206 10.34 11.50 24.16
C GLU A 206 9.04 11.08 24.85
N GLY A 207 9.12 9.98 25.59
CA GLY A 207 8.05 9.43 26.42
C GLY A 207 7.54 8.07 25.90
N PRO A 208 6.97 7.24 26.79
CA PRO A 208 6.45 5.93 26.42
C PRO A 208 5.33 6.09 25.39
N TYR A 209 5.46 5.39 24.26
CA TYR A 209 4.51 5.50 23.17
C TYR A 209 3.38 4.47 23.29
N GLU A 210 2.15 4.97 23.13
CA GLU A 210 0.93 4.19 22.90
C GLU A 210 0.28 4.61 21.58
N LYS A 211 -0.35 3.65 20.90
CA LYS A 211 -0.96 3.85 19.58
C LYS A 211 -1.94 5.02 19.58
N GLY A 212 -1.81 5.93 18.61
CA GLY A 212 -2.71 7.07 18.42
C GLY A 212 -2.43 8.30 19.30
N THR A 213 -1.43 8.26 20.18
CA THR A 213 -1.13 9.37 21.11
C THR A 213 -0.55 10.61 20.44
N LYS A 214 0.10 10.46 19.27
CA LYS A 214 0.80 11.56 18.58
C LYS A 214 -0.04 12.29 17.52
N GLY A 215 -1.30 11.88 17.31
CA GLY A 215 -2.24 12.57 16.43
C GLY A 215 -2.04 12.35 14.93
N TYR A 216 -1.10 11.50 14.49
CA TYR A 216 -0.88 11.19 13.07
C TYR A 216 -2.14 10.65 12.38
N ASN A 217 -2.90 9.78 13.06
CA ASN A 217 -4.17 9.25 12.54
C ASN A 217 -5.17 10.37 12.25
N GLN A 218 -5.26 11.38 13.13
CA GLN A 218 -6.17 12.51 12.95
C GLN A 218 -5.76 13.40 11.77
N PHE A 219 -4.46 13.57 11.55
CA PHE A 219 -3.94 14.29 10.39
C PHE A 219 -4.26 13.55 9.09
N THR A 220 -4.06 12.23 9.05
CA THR A 220 -4.43 11.40 7.90
C THR A 220 -5.94 11.40 7.65
N ASP A 221 -6.76 11.36 8.71
CA ASP A 221 -8.21 11.50 8.61
C ASP A 221 -8.62 12.87 8.05
N ALA A 222 -7.93 13.94 8.45
CA ALA A 222 -8.16 15.28 7.90
C ALA A 222 -7.84 15.34 6.40
N THR A 223 -6.72 14.74 5.96
CA THR A 223 -6.39 14.61 4.53
C THR A 223 -7.49 13.89 3.76
N ASP A 224 -7.95 12.75 4.27
CA ASP A 224 -9.01 11.97 3.64
C ASP A 224 -10.32 12.77 3.57
N ASN A 225 -10.67 13.51 4.62
CA ASN A 225 -11.88 14.34 4.65
C ASN A 225 -11.81 15.49 3.64
N VAL A 226 -10.68 16.18 3.52
CA VAL A 226 -10.48 17.22 2.50
C VAL A 226 -10.69 16.64 1.09
N LEU A 227 -10.11 15.47 0.80
CA LEU A 227 -10.27 14.82 -0.50
C LEU A 227 -11.72 14.37 -0.76
N LYS A 228 -12.41 13.83 0.26
CA LYS A 228 -13.85 13.48 0.15
C LYS A 228 -14.70 14.69 -0.18
N GLU A 229 -14.48 15.80 0.52
CA GLU A 229 -15.23 17.04 0.30
C GLU A 229 -15.03 17.55 -1.13
N GLU A 230 -13.81 17.53 -1.65
CA GLU A 230 -13.54 17.94 -3.04
C GLU A 230 -14.24 17.05 -4.07
N VAL A 231 -14.25 15.72 -3.87
CA VAL A 231 -14.99 14.80 -4.75
C VAL A 231 -16.49 15.10 -4.73
N LEU A 232 -17.05 15.40 -3.55
CA LEU A 232 -18.45 15.78 -3.41
C LEU A 232 -18.77 17.08 -4.16
N VAL A 233 -17.90 18.09 -4.03
CA VAL A 233 -18.05 19.38 -4.73
C VAL A 233 -17.99 19.19 -6.24
N LEU A 234 -17.04 18.41 -6.75
CA LEU A 234 -16.92 18.08 -8.18
C LEU A 234 -18.19 17.40 -8.70
N LYS A 235 -18.69 16.40 -7.97
CA LYS A 235 -19.93 15.68 -8.32
C LYS A 235 -21.15 16.60 -8.32
N GLN A 236 -21.29 17.45 -7.31
CA GLN A 236 -22.42 18.37 -7.20
C GLN A 236 -22.39 19.48 -8.25
N CYS A 237 -21.21 19.93 -8.67
CA CYS A 237 -21.04 20.87 -9.78
C CYS A 237 -21.10 20.20 -11.17
N SER A 238 -21.19 18.86 -11.23
CA SER A 238 -21.12 18.08 -12.48
C SER A 238 -19.86 18.36 -13.31
N LEU A 239 -18.72 18.56 -12.64
CA LEU A 239 -17.43 18.82 -13.29
C LEU A 239 -16.68 17.51 -13.60
N PRO A 240 -15.69 17.53 -14.52
CA PRO A 240 -14.91 16.36 -14.86
C PRO A 240 -14.18 15.77 -13.63
N PRO A 241 -14.28 14.46 -13.38
CA PRO A 241 -13.65 13.82 -12.22
C PRO A 241 -12.13 13.88 -12.27
N GLU A 242 -11.52 14.04 -13.45
CA GLU A 242 -10.06 14.11 -13.64
C GLU A 242 -9.41 15.29 -12.90
N LEU A 243 -10.19 16.34 -12.60
CA LEU A 243 -9.72 17.51 -11.85
C LEU A 243 -9.27 17.15 -10.42
N ILE A 244 -9.77 16.04 -9.84
CA ILE A 244 -9.39 15.63 -8.48
C ILE A 244 -7.90 15.33 -8.40
N ALA A 245 -7.29 14.80 -9.47
CA ALA A 245 -5.86 14.48 -9.48
C ALA A 245 -5.02 15.73 -9.26
N GLN A 246 -5.34 16.83 -9.94
CA GLN A 246 -4.60 18.08 -9.82
C GLN A 246 -4.83 18.76 -8.46
N ILE A 247 -6.06 18.75 -7.93
CA ILE A 247 -6.38 19.34 -6.63
C ILE A 247 -5.73 18.55 -5.49
N SER A 248 -5.78 17.21 -5.57
CA SER A 248 -5.22 16.34 -4.54
C SER A 248 -3.72 16.51 -4.37
N GLU A 249 -2.97 16.87 -5.43
CA GLU A 249 -1.52 17.10 -5.34
C GLU A 249 -1.18 18.26 -4.39
N TYR A 250 -2.07 19.25 -4.24
CA TYR A 250 -1.88 20.34 -3.26
C TYR A 250 -1.96 19.81 -1.82
N ALA A 251 -2.96 18.97 -1.52
CA ALA A 251 -3.11 18.36 -0.20
C ALA A 251 -1.99 17.34 0.09
N ILE A 252 -1.64 16.51 -0.90
CA ILE A 252 -0.55 15.54 -0.82
C ILE A 252 0.79 16.23 -0.59
N ARG A 253 1.03 17.40 -1.21
CA ARG A 253 2.27 18.16 -1.01
C ARG A 253 2.44 18.60 0.45
N GLU A 254 1.41 19.15 1.07
CA GLU A 254 1.49 19.55 2.49
C GLU A 254 1.64 18.31 3.39
N TYR A 255 0.90 17.24 3.11
CA TYR A 255 1.05 15.97 3.82
C TYR A 255 2.50 15.43 3.73
N ASN A 256 3.09 15.44 2.53
CA ASN A 256 4.45 15.00 2.28
C ASN A 256 5.49 15.89 2.99
N GLN A 257 5.26 17.21 3.10
CA GLN A 257 6.15 18.10 3.84
C GLN A 257 6.22 17.74 5.32
N VAL A 258 5.06 17.49 5.95
CA VAL A 258 4.99 17.03 7.35
C VAL A 258 5.70 15.69 7.49
N MET A 259 5.42 14.72 6.62
CA MET A 259 6.06 13.39 6.69
C MET A 259 7.58 13.47 6.46
N GLN A 260 8.05 14.33 5.57
CA GLN A 260 9.48 14.56 5.35
C GLN A 260 10.17 15.13 6.60
N SER A 261 9.52 16.05 7.31
CA SER A 261 10.04 16.60 8.57
C SER A 261 10.21 15.55 9.66
N LEU A 262 9.39 14.49 9.65
CA LEU A 262 9.45 13.36 10.58
C LEU A 262 10.47 12.30 10.15
N ALA A 263 10.69 12.13 8.84
CA ALA A 263 11.60 11.14 8.30
C ALA A 263 13.05 11.38 8.76
N THR A 264 13.51 12.64 8.78
CA THR A 264 14.88 12.99 9.21
C THR A 264 15.17 12.56 10.65
N PRO A 265 14.43 13.00 11.69
CA PRO A 265 14.71 12.59 13.06
C PRO A 265 14.53 11.08 13.29
N LEU A 266 13.54 10.46 12.65
CA LEU A 266 13.33 9.00 12.75
C LEU A 266 14.49 8.22 12.15
N SER A 267 15.05 8.65 11.02
CA SER A 267 16.20 7.98 10.40
C SER A 267 17.47 8.03 11.25
N THR A 268 17.68 9.14 11.99
CA THR A 268 18.87 9.34 12.83
C THR A 268 18.75 8.67 14.20
N SER A 269 17.55 8.63 14.78
CA SER A 269 17.32 8.18 16.16
C SER A 269 16.63 6.82 16.29
N LEU A 270 16.47 6.06 15.19
CA LEU A 270 15.68 4.83 15.21
C LEU A 270 16.15 3.80 16.25
N GLY A 271 17.46 3.69 16.47
CA GLY A 271 18.05 2.77 17.46
C GLY A 271 18.10 3.31 18.90
N ALA A 272 17.69 4.55 19.14
CA ALA A 272 17.82 5.19 20.46
C ALA A 272 16.69 4.82 21.42
N SER A 273 15.49 4.52 20.91
CA SER A 273 14.35 4.10 21.73
C SER A 273 13.45 3.13 20.97
N ASN A 274 12.94 2.13 21.70
CA ASN A 274 11.97 1.17 21.17
C ASN A 274 10.64 1.83 20.76
N ASP A 275 10.31 2.98 21.35
CA ASP A 275 9.12 3.76 21.01
C ASP A 275 9.20 4.35 19.58
N ASN A 276 10.42 4.58 19.07
CA ASN A 276 10.64 5.11 17.72
C ASN A 276 10.22 4.09 16.65
N TYR A 277 10.39 2.79 16.92
CA TYR A 277 9.89 1.74 16.04
C TYR A 277 8.36 1.78 15.94
N LEU A 278 7.67 1.99 17.07
CA LEU A 278 6.21 2.01 17.11
C LEU A 278 5.63 3.25 16.40
N ILE A 279 6.27 4.42 16.57
CA ILE A 279 5.91 5.64 15.84
C ILE A 279 6.09 5.43 14.33
N LEU A 280 7.22 4.84 13.92
CA LEU A 280 7.49 4.57 12.51
C LEU A 280 6.45 3.60 11.91
N LEU A 281 6.06 2.56 12.64
CA LEU A 281 5.01 1.63 12.22
C LEU A 281 3.64 2.30 12.11
N GLU A 282 3.28 3.21 13.02
CA GLU A 282 2.04 4.01 12.90
C GLU A 282 2.06 4.94 11.68
N ILE A 283 3.19 5.59 11.40
CA ILE A 283 3.32 6.44 10.21
C ILE A 283 3.18 5.60 8.94
N ILE A 284 3.80 4.42 8.87
CA ILE A 284 3.67 3.51 7.72
C ILE A 284 2.22 3.02 7.58
N ASP A 285 1.52 2.72 8.68
CA ASP A 285 0.10 2.34 8.64
C ASP A 285 -0.78 3.45 8.03
N ASN A 286 -0.54 4.69 8.45
CA ASN A 286 -1.20 5.86 7.90
C ASN A 286 -0.86 6.08 6.42
N LEU A 287 0.40 5.90 6.01
CA LEU A 287 0.80 6.00 4.62
C LEU A 287 0.14 4.90 3.76
N LEU A 288 0.08 3.66 4.25
CA LEU A 288 -0.63 2.57 3.57
C LEU A 288 -2.12 2.90 3.39
N ARG A 289 -2.74 3.50 4.40
CA ARG A 289 -4.13 3.96 4.32
C ARG A 289 -4.32 5.05 3.26
N VAL A 290 -3.44 6.04 3.21
CA VAL A 290 -3.47 7.10 2.17
C VAL A 290 -3.24 6.49 0.78
N ASP A 291 -2.28 5.58 0.62
CA ASP A 291 -2.02 4.90 -0.65
C ASP A 291 -3.26 4.14 -1.15
N TYR A 292 -3.91 3.39 -0.26
CA TYR A 292 -5.15 2.68 -0.57
C TYR A 292 -6.26 3.64 -1.00
N GLN A 293 -6.45 4.74 -0.27
CA GLN A 293 -7.45 5.75 -0.59
C GLN A 293 -7.17 6.42 -1.94
N LEU A 294 -5.93 6.83 -2.21
CA LEU A 294 -5.55 7.43 -3.48
C LEU A 294 -5.78 6.48 -4.67
N LYS A 295 -5.39 5.20 -4.54
CA LYS A 295 -5.53 4.21 -5.62
C LYS A 295 -6.98 3.77 -5.86
N HIS A 296 -7.71 3.43 -4.80
CA HIS A 296 -9.02 2.78 -4.94
C HIS A 296 -10.21 3.73 -4.84
N ARG A 297 -10.10 4.79 -4.04
CA ARG A 297 -11.23 5.72 -3.82
C ARG A 297 -11.18 6.92 -4.76
N TYR A 298 -10.00 7.48 -4.96
CA TYR A 298 -9.81 8.70 -5.75
C TYR A 298 -9.24 8.43 -7.15
N VAL A 299 -8.65 7.25 -7.37
CA VAL A 299 -8.01 6.84 -8.63
C VAL A 299 -6.92 7.85 -9.06
N VAL A 300 -6.18 8.37 -8.09
CA VAL A 300 -5.08 9.33 -8.28
C VAL A 300 -3.75 8.61 -8.14
N LYS A 301 -2.82 8.89 -9.07
CA LYS A 301 -1.43 8.46 -8.99
C LYS A 301 -0.54 9.67 -8.72
N SER A 302 0.02 9.75 -7.52
CA SER A 302 0.99 10.79 -7.17
C SER A 302 2.39 10.19 -7.02
N THR A 303 3.31 10.62 -7.87
CA THR A 303 4.71 10.19 -7.81
C THR A 303 5.45 10.78 -6.62
N SER A 304 5.04 11.96 -6.15
CA SER A 304 5.63 12.61 -4.97
C SER A 304 5.33 11.82 -3.71
N PHE A 305 4.08 11.35 -3.56
CA PHE A 305 3.67 10.47 -2.47
C PHE A 305 4.41 9.12 -2.48
N SER A 306 4.52 8.46 -3.64
CA SER A 306 5.22 7.18 -3.74
C SER A 306 6.69 7.28 -3.29
N LYS A 307 7.38 8.39 -3.61
CA LYS A 307 8.77 8.62 -3.14
C LYS A 307 8.88 8.69 -1.62
N ILE A 308 7.98 9.43 -0.96
CA ILE A 308 7.94 9.52 0.51
C ILE A 308 7.60 8.15 1.10
N PHE A 309 6.63 7.46 0.53
CA PHE A 309 6.28 6.11 0.97
C PHE A 309 7.47 5.16 0.89
N ASP A 310 8.17 5.10 -0.25
CA ASP A 310 9.35 4.27 -0.44
C ASP A 310 10.48 4.64 0.52
N GLN A 311 10.66 5.93 0.84
CA GLN A 311 11.61 6.38 1.85
C GLN A 311 11.28 5.82 3.23
N PHE A 312 10.01 5.85 3.65
CA PHE A 312 9.57 5.28 4.93
C PHE A 312 9.70 3.75 4.95
N ILE A 313 9.45 3.07 3.84
CA ILE A 313 9.69 1.62 3.70
C ILE A 313 11.19 1.31 3.82
N ALA A 314 12.08 2.12 3.24
CA ALA A 314 13.53 1.96 3.37
C ALA A 314 14.00 2.16 4.82
N ILE A 315 13.50 3.17 5.54
CA ILE A 315 13.79 3.37 6.97
C ILE A 315 13.23 2.19 7.79
N GLY A 316 11.98 1.82 7.56
CA GLY A 316 11.28 0.73 8.25
C GLY A 316 11.93 -0.64 8.05
N SER A 317 12.62 -0.84 6.93
CA SER A 317 13.36 -2.08 6.67
C SER A 317 14.42 -2.35 7.74
N SER A 318 14.99 -1.32 8.36
CA SER A 318 16.00 -1.48 9.42
C SER A 318 15.42 -1.83 10.80
N ILE A 319 14.09 -1.82 10.98
CA ILE A 319 13.44 -2.15 12.27
C ILE A 319 13.79 -3.59 12.70
N PHE A 320 13.67 -4.56 11.78
CA PHE A 320 13.85 -5.98 12.10
C PHE A 320 15.22 -6.29 12.72
N PRO A 321 16.37 -5.96 12.08
CA PRO A 321 17.69 -6.21 12.67
C PRO A 321 17.97 -5.35 13.90
N ASN A 322 17.57 -4.07 13.89
CA ASN A 322 17.82 -3.16 15.01
C ASN A 322 17.08 -3.60 16.27
N CYS A 323 15.83 -4.07 16.15
CA CYS A 323 15.07 -4.57 17.28
C CYS A 323 15.72 -5.81 17.91
N ILE A 324 16.19 -6.77 17.11
CA ILE A 324 16.87 -7.96 17.64
C ILE A 324 18.18 -7.57 18.35
N ARG A 325 18.94 -6.63 17.80
CA ARG A 325 20.15 -6.10 18.45
C ARG A 325 19.84 -5.34 19.73
N SER A 326 18.77 -4.56 19.76
CA SER A 326 18.33 -3.85 20.96
C SER A 326 18.02 -4.86 22.09
N ILE A 327 17.29 -5.93 21.76
CA ILE A 327 17.00 -7.03 22.69
C ILE A 327 18.30 -7.70 23.15
N GLU A 328 19.20 -8.06 22.23
CA GLU A 328 20.48 -8.68 22.60
C GLU A 328 21.33 -7.78 23.52
N SER A 329 21.45 -6.50 23.19
CA SER A 329 22.16 -5.51 24.00
C SER A 329 21.56 -5.41 25.40
N GLN A 330 20.23 -5.42 25.53
CA GLN A 330 19.55 -5.46 26.83
C GLN A 330 20.00 -6.65 27.69
N PHE A 331 20.18 -7.84 27.09
CA PHE A 331 20.69 -9.01 27.80
C PHE A 331 22.20 -8.94 28.08
N GLN A 332 23.00 -8.33 27.21
CA GLN A 332 24.44 -8.14 27.44
C GLN A 332 24.73 -7.21 28.62
N HIS A 333 23.85 -6.24 28.89
CA HIS A 333 23.97 -5.32 30.03
C HIS A 333 23.62 -5.97 31.38
N ILE A 334 23.06 -7.18 31.40
CA ILE A 334 22.75 -7.90 32.64
C ILE A 334 24.05 -8.47 33.22
N ILE A 335 24.50 -7.90 34.35
CA ILE A 335 25.71 -8.34 35.05
C ILE A 335 25.48 -9.71 35.72
N GLN A 336 24.34 -9.89 36.38
CA GLN A 336 23.99 -11.14 37.07
C GLN A 336 22.65 -11.65 36.59
N PHE A 337 22.67 -12.85 36.01
CA PHE A 337 21.47 -13.56 35.57
C PHE A 337 20.89 -14.28 36.79
N ASN A 338 19.81 -13.71 37.33
CA ASN A 338 19.01 -14.32 38.39
C ASN A 338 17.55 -14.37 37.93
N ASP A 339 16.70 -15.01 38.71
CA ASP A 339 15.29 -15.19 38.39
C ASP A 339 14.56 -13.84 38.17
N SER A 340 14.83 -12.83 39.01
CA SER A 340 14.20 -11.51 38.91
C SER A 340 14.69 -10.67 37.70
N THR A 341 15.99 -10.70 37.40
CA THR A 341 16.58 -9.91 36.32
C THR A 341 16.22 -10.48 34.96
N THR A 342 16.21 -11.82 34.85
CA THR A 342 15.76 -12.51 33.64
C THR A 342 14.27 -12.32 33.40
N PHE A 343 13.44 -12.40 34.45
CA PHE A 343 12.00 -12.13 34.36
C PHE A 343 11.71 -10.73 33.79
N GLY A 344 12.34 -9.70 34.36
CA GLY A 344 12.14 -8.31 33.92
C GLY A 344 12.57 -8.11 32.46
N ALA A 345 13.72 -8.67 32.07
CA ALA A 345 14.22 -8.57 30.72
C ALA A 345 13.31 -9.28 29.70
N THR A 346 12.92 -10.54 29.98
CA THR A 346 11.97 -11.31 29.15
C THR A 346 10.65 -10.58 29.00
N SER A 347 10.08 -10.10 30.11
CA SER A 347 8.80 -9.38 30.08
C SER A 347 8.88 -8.14 29.19
N ASN A 348 9.95 -7.34 29.31
CA ASN A 348 10.13 -6.14 28.48
C ASN A 348 10.26 -6.47 26.99
N SER A 349 11.09 -7.45 26.62
CA SER A 349 11.28 -7.86 25.22
C SER A 349 10.00 -8.45 24.61
N MET A 350 9.25 -9.25 25.39
CA MET A 350 7.99 -9.85 24.92
C MET A 350 6.85 -8.82 24.84
N ILE A 351 6.80 -7.83 25.74
CA ILE A 351 5.85 -6.70 25.64
C ILE A 351 6.17 -5.85 24.41
N GLN A 352 7.44 -5.61 24.11
CA GLN A 352 7.85 -4.92 22.89
C GLN A 352 7.40 -5.69 21.63
N ALA A 353 7.66 -7.01 21.57
CA ALA A 353 7.21 -7.85 20.47
C ALA A 353 5.67 -7.83 20.32
N LYS A 354 4.93 -7.87 21.44
CA LYS A 354 3.47 -7.71 21.46
C LYS A 354 3.04 -6.37 20.85
N LYS A 355 3.61 -5.26 21.30
CA LYS A 355 3.28 -3.91 20.78
C LYS A 355 3.56 -3.79 19.28
N MET A 356 4.64 -4.40 18.80
CA MET A 356 4.93 -4.43 17.36
C MET A 356 3.89 -5.24 16.59
N ALA A 357 3.44 -6.39 17.13
CA ALA A 357 2.43 -7.23 16.50
C ALA A 357 1.07 -6.52 16.30
N GLU A 358 0.76 -5.47 17.07
CA GLU A 358 -0.44 -4.64 16.85
C GLU A 358 -0.42 -3.91 15.50
N PHE A 359 0.75 -3.75 14.87
CA PHE A 359 0.95 -3.12 13.55
C PHE A 359 1.17 -4.17 12.45
N LYS A 360 0.22 -5.11 12.30
CA LYS A 360 0.28 -6.20 11.32
C LYS A 360 0.54 -5.74 9.89
N GLN A 361 -0.27 -4.82 9.36
CA GLN A 361 -0.21 -4.42 7.95
C GLN A 361 1.13 -3.74 7.58
N PRO A 362 1.63 -2.77 8.37
CA PRO A 362 2.98 -2.22 8.18
C PRO A 362 4.07 -3.30 8.17
N LEU A 363 4.04 -4.24 9.13
CA LEU A 363 5.05 -5.29 9.22
C LEU A 363 5.01 -6.24 8.01
N LEU A 364 3.82 -6.61 7.52
CA LEU A 364 3.68 -7.42 6.31
C LEU A 364 4.23 -6.71 5.07
N GLN A 365 4.02 -5.39 4.96
CA GLN A 365 4.57 -4.63 3.84
C GLN A 365 6.11 -4.54 3.91
N LEU A 366 6.66 -4.33 5.11
CA LEU A 366 8.11 -4.21 5.30
C LEU A 366 8.86 -5.53 5.10
N ILE A 367 8.24 -6.66 5.44
CA ILE A 367 8.91 -7.97 5.38
C ILE A 367 8.93 -8.57 3.97
N GLN A 368 8.02 -8.14 3.08
CA GLN A 368 7.97 -8.58 1.67
C GLN A 368 9.27 -8.38 0.90
N THR A 369 10.04 -7.34 1.25
CA THR A 369 11.29 -7.00 0.57
C THR A 369 12.49 -7.82 1.06
N ARG A 370 12.31 -8.65 2.11
CA ARG A 370 13.37 -9.40 2.78
C ARG A 370 13.28 -10.90 2.52
N LYS A 371 14.42 -11.57 2.73
CA LYS A 371 14.55 -13.03 2.74
C LYS A 371 14.55 -13.57 4.17
N PRO A 372 14.20 -14.85 4.36
CA PRO A 372 14.31 -15.49 5.68
C PRO A 372 15.73 -15.36 6.23
N GLY A 373 15.87 -14.86 7.47
CA GLY A 373 17.16 -14.73 8.15
C GLY A 373 18.00 -13.50 7.77
N ASP A 374 17.50 -12.60 6.91
CA ASP A 374 18.19 -11.34 6.61
C ASP A 374 18.36 -10.44 7.85
N TRP A 375 17.46 -10.54 8.83
CA TRP A 375 17.54 -9.80 10.11
C TRP A 375 18.56 -10.38 11.10
N ILE A 376 19.17 -11.53 10.77
CA ILE A 376 20.11 -12.29 11.62
C ILE A 376 21.53 -12.24 11.04
N SER A 377 21.65 -12.03 9.73
CA SER A 377 22.90 -12.14 8.96
C SER A 377 23.81 -10.90 9.03
N GLU A 378 23.61 -10.01 10.02
CA GLU A 378 24.42 -8.79 10.14
C GLU A 378 25.74 -9.04 10.89
N SER A 379 26.78 -8.28 10.51
CA SER A 379 28.07 -8.29 11.21
C SER A 379 28.10 -7.20 12.29
N PRO A 380 28.52 -7.47 13.54
CA PRO A 380 28.99 -8.76 14.08
C PRO A 380 27.84 -9.75 14.33
N PRO A 381 28.11 -11.07 14.28
CA PRO A 381 27.09 -12.10 14.46
C PRO A 381 26.53 -12.08 15.88
N LEU A 382 25.21 -12.22 15.99
CA LEU A 382 24.50 -12.27 17.26
C LEU A 382 24.94 -13.52 18.05
N GLN A 383 25.22 -13.36 19.35
CA GLN A 383 25.82 -14.40 20.20
C GLN A 383 24.97 -15.66 20.29
N TYR A 384 23.64 -15.50 20.28
CA TYR A 384 22.71 -16.63 20.41
C TYR A 384 22.76 -17.59 19.23
N ILE A 385 23.08 -17.09 18.01
CA ILE A 385 23.11 -17.90 16.78
C ILE A 385 24.15 -19.02 16.89
N ALA A 386 25.29 -18.74 17.55
CA ALA A 386 26.36 -19.72 17.74
C ALA A 386 25.95 -20.88 18.67
N VAL A 387 24.94 -20.68 19.50
CA VAL A 387 24.47 -21.66 20.50
C VAL A 387 23.27 -22.43 20.00
N PHE A 388 22.30 -21.75 19.38
CA PHE A 388 21.10 -22.37 18.88
C PHE A 388 20.41 -21.48 17.87
N ASN A 389 19.94 -22.12 16.80
CA ASN A 389 19.21 -21.46 15.76
C ASN A 389 18.15 -22.41 15.22
N SER A 390 16.87 -22.05 15.37
CA SER A 390 15.77 -22.80 14.78
C SER A 390 15.43 -22.35 13.36
N ILE A 391 16.24 -21.48 12.72
CA ILE A 391 16.01 -21.08 11.33
C ILE A 391 15.87 -22.34 10.48
N ILE A 392 14.71 -22.47 9.87
CA ILE A 392 14.38 -23.56 8.97
C ILE A 392 15.00 -23.20 7.61
N ILE A 393 16.29 -23.50 7.43
CA ILE A 393 17.00 -23.22 6.16
C ILE A 393 16.53 -24.18 5.05
N ASN A 394 15.94 -25.33 5.41
CA ASN A 394 15.61 -26.43 4.49
C ASN A 394 14.13 -26.81 4.46
N THR A 395 13.23 -25.84 4.34
CA THR A 395 11.91 -26.15 3.79
C THR A 395 11.93 -25.92 2.29
N THR A 396 11.81 -27.02 1.55
CA THR A 396 11.37 -27.07 0.14
C THR A 396 9.95 -26.48 -0.07
N PHE A 397 9.45 -25.69 0.87
CA PHE A 397 8.19 -24.98 0.76
C PHE A 397 8.46 -23.64 0.09
N ASP A 398 7.67 -23.39 -0.94
CA ASP A 398 7.54 -22.16 -1.70
C ASP A 398 7.02 -20.97 -0.85
N ASP A 399 7.15 -21.03 0.48
CA ASP A 399 6.55 -20.10 1.44
C ASP A 399 7.43 -18.85 1.61
N LYS A 400 7.45 -18.02 0.56
CA LYS A 400 7.83 -16.60 0.65
C LYS A 400 6.68 -15.72 1.13
N SER A 401 5.61 -16.32 1.70
CA SER A 401 4.47 -15.54 2.17
C SER A 401 4.94 -14.58 3.28
N PRO A 402 4.57 -13.30 3.22
CA PRO A 402 4.96 -12.31 4.24
C PRO A 402 4.55 -12.73 5.66
N GLU A 403 3.45 -13.47 5.78
CA GLU A 403 2.96 -14.04 7.03
C GLU A 403 3.92 -15.09 7.61
N PHE A 404 4.47 -15.98 6.76
CA PHE A 404 5.46 -16.98 7.20
C PHE A 404 6.76 -16.31 7.64
N LEU A 405 7.23 -15.30 6.90
CA LEU A 405 8.42 -14.54 7.29
C LEU A 405 8.22 -13.87 8.65
N LEU A 406 7.03 -13.32 8.89
CA LEU A 406 6.71 -12.64 10.14
C LEU A 406 6.61 -13.62 11.32
N SER A 407 6.01 -14.80 11.09
CA SER A 407 6.03 -15.92 12.03
C SER A 407 7.47 -16.31 12.42
N SER A 408 8.36 -16.45 11.43
CA SER A 408 9.77 -16.76 11.66
C SER A 408 10.46 -15.67 12.46
N TYR A 409 10.24 -14.40 12.12
CA TYR A 409 10.84 -13.25 12.81
C TYR A 409 10.48 -13.21 14.30
N PHE A 410 9.19 -13.35 14.65
CA PHE A 410 8.78 -13.35 16.05
C PHE A 410 9.27 -14.60 16.81
N ALA A 411 9.36 -15.74 16.14
CA ALA A 411 9.97 -16.93 16.73
C ALA A 411 11.49 -16.75 16.93
N ASP A 412 12.19 -16.03 16.04
CA ASP A 412 13.59 -15.67 16.21
C ASP A 412 13.80 -14.68 17.37
N ILE A 413 12.85 -13.78 17.63
CA ILE A 413 12.86 -12.94 18.84
C ILE A 413 12.81 -13.81 20.10
N ILE A 414 11.94 -14.81 20.14
CA ILE A 414 11.82 -15.74 21.28
C ILE A 414 13.12 -16.53 21.46
N ASP A 415 13.69 -17.06 20.37
CA ASP A 415 14.99 -17.73 20.40
C ASP A 415 16.08 -16.77 20.92
N CYS A 416 16.13 -15.53 20.44
CA CYS A 416 17.07 -14.51 20.89
C CYS A 416 16.97 -14.28 22.41
N VAL A 417 15.75 -14.06 22.93
CA VAL A 417 15.51 -13.86 24.37
C VAL A 417 15.95 -15.08 25.17
N MET A 418 15.45 -16.27 24.81
CA MET A 418 15.66 -17.47 25.61
C MET A 418 17.10 -17.97 25.60
N ILE A 419 17.79 -17.87 24.46
CA ILE A 419 19.16 -18.35 24.33
C ILE A 419 20.16 -17.36 24.93
N ASN A 420 19.90 -16.05 24.90
CA ASN A 420 20.73 -15.08 25.62
C ASN A 420 20.65 -15.29 27.14
N ILE A 421 19.48 -15.66 27.67
CA ILE A 421 19.34 -16.08 29.07
C ILE A 421 20.16 -17.35 29.32
N GLU A 422 20.09 -18.36 28.45
CA GLU A 422 20.87 -19.59 28.59
C GLU A 422 22.39 -19.31 28.61
N ILE A 423 22.88 -18.45 27.72
CA ILE A 423 24.28 -18.02 27.69
C ILE A 423 24.65 -17.32 29.00
N GLY A 424 23.82 -16.40 29.47
CA GLY A 424 24.03 -15.66 30.70
C GLY A 424 24.06 -16.54 31.96
N LEU A 425 23.18 -17.54 32.04
CA LEU A 425 23.10 -18.50 33.15
C LEU A 425 24.26 -19.50 33.17
N LYS A 426 24.89 -19.76 32.01
CA LYS A 426 26.06 -20.65 31.89
C LYS A 426 27.38 -19.97 32.24
N LYS A 427 27.44 -18.63 32.24
CA LYS A 427 28.64 -17.91 32.66
C LYS A 427 28.87 -18.16 34.15
N PRO A 428 30.10 -18.46 34.59
CA PRO A 428 30.39 -18.72 35.99
C PRO A 428 30.15 -17.45 36.83
N HIS A 429 29.20 -17.49 37.77
CA HIS A 429 28.96 -16.44 38.75
C HIS A 429 29.86 -16.66 39.99
N GLY A 430 31.07 -16.11 39.96
CA GLY A 430 32.02 -16.24 41.08
C GLY A 430 32.60 -17.66 41.21
N GLU A 431 32.79 -18.16 42.44
CA GLU A 431 33.44 -19.45 42.72
C GLU A 431 32.55 -20.69 42.46
N HIS A 432 31.24 -20.51 42.26
CA HIS A 432 30.31 -21.63 42.07
C HIS A 432 29.43 -21.45 40.83
N ALA A 433 29.54 -22.40 39.90
CA ALA A 433 28.62 -22.50 38.78
C ALA A 433 27.22 -22.93 39.27
N MET A 434 26.18 -22.26 38.77
CA MET A 434 24.80 -22.63 39.06
C MET A 434 24.49 -24.04 38.53
N LYS A 435 23.82 -24.88 39.34
CA LYS A 435 23.41 -26.23 38.92
C LYS A 435 22.54 -26.17 37.66
N LYS A 436 22.73 -27.10 36.74
CA LYS A 436 22.01 -27.13 35.46
C LYS A 436 20.50 -27.33 35.62
N SER A 437 20.06 -28.06 36.66
CA SER A 437 18.65 -28.18 37.00
C SER A 437 18.01 -26.83 37.34
N THR A 438 18.72 -25.99 38.11
CA THR A 438 18.31 -24.60 38.41
C THR A 438 18.33 -23.71 37.16
N GLN A 439 19.33 -23.85 36.28
CA GLN A 439 19.36 -23.13 34.99
C GLN A 439 18.13 -23.49 34.14
N GLY A 440 17.81 -24.79 34.03
CA GLY A 440 16.63 -25.29 33.31
C GLY A 440 15.33 -24.77 33.88
N PHE A 441 15.22 -24.67 35.21
CA PHE A 441 14.06 -24.09 35.89
C PHE A 441 13.84 -22.61 35.52
N ILE A 442 14.87 -21.77 35.63
CA ILE A 442 14.80 -20.34 35.30
C ILE A 442 14.40 -20.15 33.83
N LEU A 443 14.97 -20.95 32.92
CA LEU A 443 14.63 -20.93 31.49
C LEU A 443 13.16 -21.32 31.24
N LEU A 444 12.68 -22.39 31.86
CA LEU A 444 11.29 -22.83 31.70
C LEU A 444 10.29 -21.80 32.25
N ARG A 445 10.63 -21.15 33.37
CA ARG A 445 9.80 -20.09 33.93
C ARG A 445 9.71 -18.89 32.99
N ASN A 446 10.84 -18.40 32.48
CA ASN A 446 10.87 -17.32 31.49
C ASN A 446 10.11 -17.69 30.21
N LEU A 447 10.22 -18.94 29.74
CA LEU A 447 9.47 -19.43 28.59
C LEU A 447 7.95 -19.45 28.85
N PHE A 448 7.51 -19.88 30.04
CA PHE A 448 6.09 -19.86 30.40
C PHE A 448 5.52 -18.44 30.43
N ILE A 449 6.30 -17.45 30.89
CA ILE A 449 5.88 -16.04 30.86
C ILE A 449 5.75 -15.55 29.42
N ALA A 450 6.72 -15.89 28.56
CA ALA A 450 6.62 -15.60 27.14
C ALA A 450 5.36 -16.25 26.52
N GLU A 451 5.10 -17.53 26.80
CA GLU A 451 3.87 -18.23 26.39
C GLU A 451 2.60 -17.52 26.90
N GLN A 452 2.58 -17.07 28.16
CA GLN A 452 1.44 -16.32 28.72
C GLN A 452 1.21 -14.99 28.01
N ILE A 453 2.28 -14.23 27.71
CA ILE A 453 2.18 -12.96 26.97
C ILE A 453 1.68 -13.20 25.55
N ILE A 454 2.19 -14.24 24.88
CA ILE A 454 1.77 -14.64 23.52
C ILE A 454 0.29 -15.03 23.53
N ASN A 455 -0.13 -15.91 24.43
CA ASN A 455 -1.52 -16.40 24.48
C ASN A 455 -2.53 -15.32 24.85
N ARG A 456 -2.11 -14.26 25.55
CA ARG A 456 -2.96 -13.10 25.85
C ARG A 456 -3.07 -12.12 24.68
N SER A 457 -2.17 -12.16 23.71
CA SER A 457 -2.18 -11.30 22.52
C SER A 457 -2.70 -12.09 21.32
N GLN A 458 -3.92 -11.78 20.90
CA GLN A 458 -4.53 -12.44 19.75
C GLN A 458 -3.72 -12.22 18.46
N ASP A 459 -3.21 -11.02 18.24
CA ASP A 459 -2.39 -10.68 17.08
C ASP A 459 -1.08 -11.48 17.03
N LEU A 460 -0.32 -11.48 18.13
CA LEU A 460 0.96 -12.19 18.21
C LEU A 460 0.75 -13.71 18.09
N PHE A 461 -0.27 -14.26 18.76
CA PHE A 461 -0.61 -15.69 18.68
C PHE A 461 -0.94 -16.11 17.23
N HIS A 462 -1.78 -15.34 16.53
CA HIS A 462 -2.13 -15.63 15.14
C HIS A 462 -0.94 -15.45 14.18
N MET A 463 -0.05 -14.47 14.44
CA MET A 463 1.15 -14.28 13.62
C MET A 463 2.17 -15.40 13.79
N LEU A 464 2.36 -15.93 15.00
CA LEU A 464 3.25 -17.08 15.21
C LEU A 464 2.76 -18.34 14.50
N GLY A 465 1.45 -18.56 14.49
CA GLY A 465 0.85 -19.73 13.83
C GLY A 465 1.40 -21.07 14.33
N SER A 466 1.28 -22.12 13.52
CA SER A 466 1.75 -23.47 13.87
C SER A 466 3.28 -23.56 13.97
N ASN A 467 4.01 -22.85 13.09
CA ASN A 467 5.47 -22.85 13.05
C ASN A 467 6.07 -22.29 14.35
N GLY A 468 5.59 -21.12 14.80
CA GLY A 468 6.03 -20.52 16.07
C GLY A 468 5.79 -21.44 17.26
N GLN A 469 4.64 -22.12 17.30
CA GLN A 469 4.31 -23.07 18.37
C GLN A 469 5.23 -24.30 18.36
N GLU A 470 5.57 -24.85 17.20
CA GLU A 470 6.53 -25.95 17.10
C GLU A 470 7.92 -25.54 17.63
N ARG A 471 8.38 -24.34 17.30
CA ARG A 471 9.65 -23.79 17.78
C ARG A 471 9.67 -23.58 19.30
N ILE A 472 8.61 -23.00 19.85
CA ILE A 472 8.44 -22.87 21.31
C ILE A 472 8.50 -24.24 21.99
N ASN A 473 7.84 -25.26 21.42
CA ASN A 473 7.89 -26.62 21.94
C ASN A 473 9.31 -27.23 21.88
N LYS A 474 10.11 -26.94 20.84
CA LYS A 474 11.52 -27.36 20.76
C LYS A 474 12.35 -26.74 21.90
N LEU A 475 12.19 -25.45 22.15
CA LEU A 475 12.83 -24.77 23.29
C LEU A 475 12.38 -25.37 24.62
N LYS A 476 11.08 -25.60 24.80
CA LYS A 476 10.49 -26.21 25.99
C LYS A 476 11.12 -27.57 26.28
N ASN A 477 11.20 -28.45 25.28
CA ASN A 477 11.81 -29.77 25.41
C ASN A 477 13.30 -29.69 25.77
N ARG A 478 14.04 -28.74 25.16
CA ARG A 478 15.45 -28.52 25.46
C ARG A 478 15.67 -28.09 26.91
N PHE A 479 14.92 -27.09 27.38
CA PHE A 479 15.06 -26.58 28.75
C PHE A 479 14.53 -27.58 29.78
N LEU A 480 13.49 -28.36 29.43
CA LEU A 480 13.02 -29.47 30.25
C LEU A 480 14.12 -30.53 30.45
N LYS A 481 14.90 -30.84 29.42
CA LYS A 481 16.04 -31.77 29.55
C LYS A 481 17.10 -31.26 30.53
N LEU A 482 17.38 -29.96 30.56
CA LEU A 482 18.30 -29.35 31.53
C LEU A 482 17.73 -29.42 32.95
N PHE A 483 16.45 -29.10 33.11
CA PHE A 483 15.77 -29.18 34.40
C PHE A 483 15.76 -30.60 34.99
N LEU A 484 15.48 -31.59 34.13
CA LEU A 484 15.38 -33.00 34.52
C LEU A 484 16.75 -33.66 34.77
N GLU A 485 17.88 -32.96 34.68
CA GLU A 485 19.21 -33.58 34.79
C GLU A 485 19.43 -34.29 36.14
N ASP A 486 19.10 -33.64 37.26
CA ASP A 486 19.23 -34.24 38.62
C ASP A 486 18.39 -35.51 38.76
N TRP A 487 17.17 -35.48 38.23
CA TRP A 487 16.23 -36.60 38.24
C TRP A 487 16.63 -37.71 37.25
N SER A 488 17.25 -37.33 36.13
CA SER A 488 17.76 -38.25 35.12
C SER A 488 18.97 -38.99 35.66
N TYR A 489 19.80 -38.34 36.48
CA TYR A 489 20.92 -38.96 37.17
C TYR A 489 20.44 -40.02 38.19
N ALA A 490 19.42 -39.70 38.99
CA ALA A 490 18.81 -40.68 39.90
C ALA A 490 18.25 -41.90 39.13
N SER A 491 17.61 -41.67 37.98
CA SER A 491 17.11 -42.75 37.10
C SER A 491 18.24 -43.54 36.43
N TYR A 492 19.33 -42.87 36.06
CA TYR A 492 20.51 -43.47 35.45
C TYR A 492 21.22 -44.41 36.43
N ILE A 493 21.35 -44.04 37.71
CA ILE A 493 21.90 -44.91 38.76
C ILE A 493 21.16 -46.24 38.78
N ILE A 494 19.82 -46.22 38.67
CA ILE A 494 19.00 -47.43 38.60
C ILE A 494 19.41 -48.25 37.38
N ILE A 495 19.33 -47.68 36.18
CA ILE A 495 19.54 -48.41 34.93
C ILE A 495 20.97 -48.98 34.84
N GLU A 496 21.99 -48.16 35.11
CA GLU A 496 23.40 -48.54 35.05
C GLU A 496 23.70 -49.69 36.02
N ARG A 497 23.33 -49.53 37.29
CA ARG A 497 23.64 -50.52 38.33
C ARG A 497 22.84 -51.80 38.15
N MET A 498 21.58 -51.72 37.73
CA MET A 498 20.80 -52.91 37.38
C MET A 498 21.40 -53.68 36.21
N THR A 499 21.94 -52.97 35.21
CA THR A 499 22.61 -53.57 34.06
C THR A 499 23.93 -54.21 34.48
N LEU A 500 24.75 -53.54 35.30
CA LEU A 500 25.99 -54.09 35.83
C LEU A 500 25.77 -55.37 36.65
N ILE A 501 24.74 -55.41 37.49
CA ILE A 501 24.38 -56.61 38.25
C ILE A 501 23.97 -57.74 37.29
N ALA A 502 23.18 -57.43 36.26
CA ALA A 502 22.75 -58.43 35.27
C ALA A 502 23.91 -58.96 34.39
N THR A 503 24.87 -58.13 33.98
CA THR A 503 26.00 -58.55 33.15
C THR A 503 27.08 -59.30 33.93
N GLN A 504 27.29 -58.96 35.20
CA GLN A 504 28.19 -59.69 36.09
C GLN A 504 27.64 -61.07 36.47
N ALA A 505 26.31 -61.22 36.53
CA ALA A 505 25.65 -62.51 36.71
C ALA A 505 25.75 -63.42 35.47
N GLY A 506 25.89 -62.84 34.27
CA GLY A 506 26.02 -63.58 33.01
C GLY A 506 27.43 -64.09 32.69
N SER A 507 28.48 -63.56 33.34
CA SER A 507 29.88 -63.87 33.04
C SER A 507 30.63 -64.64 34.14
N GLY A 508 30.00 -64.90 35.30
CA GLY A 508 30.56 -65.68 36.41
C GLY A 508 29.71 -66.89 36.75
N SER A 509 30.34 -68.07 36.82
CA SER A 509 29.87 -69.36 37.35
C SER A 509 28.37 -69.43 37.71
N VAL A 510 27.58 -69.96 36.78
CA VAL A 510 26.14 -70.08 36.86
C VAL A 510 25.72 -71.07 37.95
N ASN A 511 24.92 -70.60 38.91
CA ASN A 511 23.99 -71.45 39.63
C ASN A 511 22.74 -71.61 38.73
N PRO A 512 22.33 -72.82 38.30
CA PRO A 512 21.30 -73.01 37.24
C PRO A 512 19.90 -72.48 37.57
N ASN A 513 19.67 -71.98 38.78
CA ASN A 513 18.35 -71.65 39.34
C ASN A 513 18.16 -70.14 39.61
N THR A 514 18.96 -69.28 38.97
CA THR A 514 18.87 -67.82 39.11
C THR A 514 18.17 -67.22 37.90
N SER A 515 16.97 -66.65 38.10
CA SER A 515 16.25 -65.91 37.05
C SER A 515 16.82 -64.49 36.92
N ILE A 516 17.97 -64.36 36.25
CA ILE A 516 18.67 -63.08 36.08
C ILE A 516 18.63 -62.68 34.60
N GLY A 517 17.42 -62.41 34.12
CA GLY A 517 17.20 -61.71 32.85
C GLY A 517 16.95 -60.22 33.07
N THR A 518 16.98 -59.43 31.98
CA THR A 518 16.39 -58.09 31.93
C THR A 518 14.86 -58.13 31.86
N GLY A 519 14.26 -59.33 31.79
CA GLY A 519 12.82 -59.57 31.88
C GLY A 519 12.26 -59.34 33.29
N GLY A 520 10.99 -58.93 33.37
CA GLY A 520 10.31 -58.43 34.57
C GLY A 520 9.98 -59.44 35.68
N GLY A 521 10.86 -60.40 35.96
CA GLY A 521 10.75 -61.32 37.09
C GLY A 521 11.50 -60.81 38.34
N GLN A 522 11.03 -61.20 39.52
CA GLN A 522 11.75 -60.97 40.79
C GLN A 522 13.10 -61.71 40.79
N ALA A 523 14.15 -61.05 41.29
CA ALA A 523 15.45 -61.68 41.42
C ALA A 523 15.49 -62.63 42.63
N THR A 524 15.72 -63.92 42.39
CA THR A 524 15.86 -64.95 43.42
C THR A 524 17.28 -65.52 43.45
N ASN A 525 17.74 -66.01 44.62
CA ASN A 525 19.03 -66.68 44.80
C ASN A 525 20.28 -65.80 44.53
N LEU A 526 20.26 -64.54 44.98
CA LEU A 526 21.39 -63.59 44.84
C LEU A 526 22.64 -64.01 45.64
N SER A 527 23.82 -63.92 45.00
CA SER A 527 25.15 -64.09 45.61
C SER A 527 25.47 -62.98 46.62
N ASN A 528 26.35 -63.24 47.59
CA ASN A 528 26.78 -62.24 48.58
C ASN A 528 27.31 -60.94 47.95
N LYS A 529 27.99 -61.03 46.80
CA LYS A 529 28.47 -59.87 46.04
C LYS A 529 27.31 -59.06 45.43
N GLU A 530 26.34 -59.74 44.83
CA GLU A 530 25.15 -59.11 44.23
C GLU A 530 24.26 -58.48 45.28
N ARG A 531 24.09 -59.13 46.44
CA ARG A 531 23.36 -58.58 47.59
C ARG A 531 23.94 -57.24 48.03
N GLU A 532 25.26 -57.12 48.08
CA GLU A 532 25.92 -55.86 48.45
C GLU A 532 25.78 -54.78 47.37
N GLN A 533 25.85 -55.15 46.09
CA GLN A 533 25.58 -54.24 44.97
C GLN A 533 24.13 -53.72 44.96
N VAL A 534 23.15 -54.56 45.29
CA VAL A 534 21.74 -54.15 45.42
C VAL A 534 21.55 -53.19 46.60
N LYS A 535 22.21 -53.42 47.74
CA LYS A 535 22.21 -52.46 48.87
C LYS A 535 22.82 -51.11 48.48
N GLU A 536 23.95 -51.13 47.79
CA GLU A 536 24.63 -49.92 47.31
C GLU A 536 23.75 -49.16 46.30
N LEU A 537 23.06 -49.88 45.42
CA LEU A 537 22.10 -49.33 44.46
C LEU A 537 20.97 -48.57 45.15
N PHE A 538 20.27 -49.21 46.10
CA PHE A 538 19.20 -48.54 46.86
C PHE A 538 19.73 -47.34 47.65
N LYS A 539 20.92 -47.46 48.27
CA LYS A 539 21.53 -46.34 49.01
C LYS A 539 21.81 -45.15 48.09
N LYS A 540 22.53 -45.37 46.98
CA LYS A 540 22.88 -44.32 46.02
C LYS A 540 21.65 -43.68 45.37
N PHE A 541 20.64 -44.49 45.05
CA PHE A 541 19.37 -43.98 44.57
C PHE A 541 18.69 -43.08 45.60
N ASN A 542 18.55 -43.54 46.85
CA ASN A 542 17.91 -42.76 47.91
C ASN A 542 18.64 -41.43 48.14
N ASP A 543 19.97 -41.46 48.22
CA ASP A 543 20.79 -40.26 48.44
C ASP A 543 20.62 -39.27 47.27
N SER A 544 20.68 -39.75 46.03
CA SER A 544 20.49 -38.91 44.83
C SER A 544 19.06 -38.37 44.69
N PHE A 545 18.05 -39.18 45.03
CA PHE A 545 16.64 -38.78 44.99
C PHE A 545 16.33 -37.73 46.06
N GLU A 546 16.87 -37.88 47.28
CA GLU A 546 16.68 -36.89 48.35
C GLU A 546 17.39 -35.57 48.05
N GLU A 547 18.58 -35.62 47.44
CA GLU A 547 19.24 -34.41 46.95
C GLU A 547 18.40 -33.71 45.88
N ALA A 548 17.91 -34.44 44.86
CA ALA A 548 17.07 -33.89 43.81
C ALA A 548 15.76 -33.29 44.37
N LEU A 549 15.14 -33.97 45.34
CA LEU A 549 13.92 -33.50 46.00
C LEU A 549 14.17 -32.26 46.87
N THR A 550 15.34 -32.18 47.52
CA THR A 550 15.75 -31.00 48.31
C THR A 550 15.96 -29.81 47.39
N ASN A 551 16.68 -30.00 46.26
CA ASN A 551 16.87 -28.96 45.26
C ASN A 551 15.52 -28.48 44.68
N TYR A 552 14.62 -29.41 44.35
CA TYR A 552 13.29 -29.10 43.82
C TYR A 552 12.44 -28.28 44.80
N ARG A 553 12.48 -28.62 46.10
CA ARG A 553 11.74 -27.88 47.15
C ARG A 553 12.29 -26.48 47.40
N ALA A 554 13.56 -26.24 47.09
CA ALA A 554 14.17 -24.93 47.20
C ALA A 554 13.75 -23.98 46.06
N LEU A 555 13.08 -24.48 45.02
CA LEU A 555 12.60 -23.68 43.89
C LEU A 555 11.31 -22.94 44.23
N ASP A 556 11.26 -21.65 43.89
CA ASP A 556 10.05 -20.86 43.94
C ASP A 556 9.34 -20.87 42.58
N PHE A 557 8.23 -21.61 42.49
CA PHE A 557 7.51 -21.82 41.24
C PHE A 557 6.70 -20.60 40.78
N GLY A 558 6.13 -19.83 41.71
CA GLY A 558 5.21 -18.71 41.43
C GLY A 558 3.88 -19.08 40.73
N ASP A 559 3.91 -19.90 39.68
CA ASP A 559 2.77 -20.33 38.86
C ASP A 559 2.41 -21.81 39.12
N SER A 560 1.14 -22.04 39.48
CA SER A 560 0.59 -23.38 39.72
C SER A 560 0.60 -24.26 38.47
N ASN A 561 0.46 -23.67 37.27
CA ASN A 561 0.49 -24.43 36.01
C ASN A 561 1.90 -24.95 35.72
N LEU A 562 2.91 -24.10 35.93
CA LEU A 562 4.31 -24.50 35.80
C LEU A 562 4.67 -25.60 36.80
N LYS A 563 4.24 -25.45 38.06
CA LYS A 563 4.46 -26.47 39.10
C LYS A 563 3.84 -27.81 38.71
N SER A 564 2.56 -27.82 38.32
CA SER A 564 1.87 -29.04 37.87
C SER A 564 2.54 -29.66 36.64
N PHE A 565 2.97 -28.84 35.68
CA PHE A 565 3.65 -29.32 34.48
C PHE A 565 4.98 -30.01 34.83
N LEU A 566 5.85 -29.35 35.58
CA LEU A 566 7.16 -29.89 35.96
C LEU A 566 7.03 -31.11 36.89
N GLY A 567 6.10 -31.08 37.85
CA GLY A 567 5.83 -32.21 38.73
C GLY A 567 5.39 -33.45 37.96
N ASN A 568 4.52 -33.30 36.96
CA ASN A 568 4.10 -34.40 36.09
C ASN A 568 5.26 -34.97 35.26
N GLU A 569 6.15 -34.14 34.72
CA GLU A 569 7.31 -34.60 33.94
C GLU A 569 8.33 -35.33 34.81
N VAL A 570 8.60 -34.82 36.03
CA VAL A 570 9.44 -35.53 37.02
C VAL A 570 8.82 -36.88 37.39
N LYS A 571 7.51 -36.91 37.69
CA LYS A 571 6.79 -38.14 38.04
C LYS A 571 6.90 -39.17 36.92
N LYS A 572 6.61 -38.80 35.67
CA LYS A 572 6.70 -39.71 34.51
C LYS A 572 8.09 -40.34 34.37
N MET A 573 9.15 -39.58 34.64
CA MET A 573 10.50 -40.07 34.49
C MET A 573 10.93 -41.02 35.61
N ILE A 574 10.79 -40.59 36.87
CA ILE A 574 11.34 -41.34 38.02
C ILE A 574 10.49 -42.56 38.39
N LEU A 575 9.17 -42.48 38.20
CA LEU A 575 8.23 -43.53 38.64
C LEU A 575 8.45 -44.83 37.86
N ASN A 576 8.63 -44.75 36.55
CA ASN A 576 8.91 -45.91 35.70
C ASN A 576 10.24 -46.58 36.05
N ALA A 577 11.28 -45.80 36.33
CA ALA A 577 12.58 -46.33 36.73
C ALA A 577 12.51 -47.01 38.11
N TYR A 578 11.85 -46.36 39.07
CA TYR A 578 11.69 -46.89 40.42
C TYR A 578 10.83 -48.16 40.48
N PHE A 579 9.74 -48.24 39.71
CA PHE A 579 8.90 -49.44 39.67
C PHE A 579 9.68 -50.65 39.16
N LYS A 580 10.52 -50.48 38.14
CA LYS A 580 11.44 -51.52 37.66
C LYS A 580 12.44 -51.93 38.75
N LEU A 581 12.99 -50.96 39.50
CA LEU A 581 13.86 -51.24 40.65
C LEU A 581 13.17 -52.10 41.71
N TYR A 582 11.99 -51.68 42.12
CA TYR A 582 11.21 -52.33 43.16
C TYR A 582 10.71 -53.72 42.72
N ASP A 583 10.24 -53.87 41.48
CA ASP A 583 9.78 -55.18 40.97
C ASP A 583 10.88 -56.21 40.95
N LYS A 584 12.10 -55.81 40.56
CA LYS A 584 13.22 -56.74 40.43
C LYS A 584 13.85 -57.08 41.78
N TYR A 585 14.07 -56.08 42.65
CA TYR A 585 14.85 -56.27 43.89
C TYR A 585 14.12 -55.87 45.16
N GLY A 586 13.00 -55.16 45.11
CA GLY A 586 12.30 -54.64 46.29
C GLY A 586 11.84 -55.74 47.24
N ASN A 587 11.45 -56.91 46.71
CA ASN A 587 11.00 -58.07 47.47
C ASN A 587 12.00 -59.23 47.53
N SER A 588 13.22 -59.08 47.00
CA SER A 588 14.21 -60.17 46.97
C SER A 588 14.93 -60.38 48.30
N ASP A 589 15.63 -61.52 48.42
CA ASP A 589 16.39 -61.93 49.61
C ASP A 589 17.77 -61.27 49.73
N PHE A 590 17.89 -60.00 49.33
CA PHE A 590 19.18 -59.31 49.32
C PHE A 590 19.62 -58.79 50.71
N THR A 591 18.69 -58.67 51.66
CA THR A 591 18.97 -58.19 53.02
C THR A 591 17.95 -58.76 54.02
N LYS A 592 18.40 -58.97 55.27
CA LYS A 592 17.50 -59.30 56.40
C LYS A 592 16.77 -58.07 56.95
N ASN A 593 17.30 -56.86 56.71
CA ASN A 593 16.74 -55.60 57.17
C ASN A 593 16.33 -54.75 55.96
N ARG A 594 15.13 -55.01 55.43
CA ARG A 594 14.63 -54.42 54.17
C ARG A 594 14.32 -52.93 54.31
N SER A 595 13.71 -52.52 55.42
CA SER A 595 13.34 -51.12 55.70
C SER A 595 14.54 -50.16 55.75
N LYS A 596 15.75 -50.67 56.03
CA LYS A 596 16.98 -49.86 55.99
C LYS A 596 17.37 -49.42 54.58
N TYR A 597 17.04 -50.19 53.55
CA TYR A 597 17.48 -49.94 52.17
C TYR A 597 16.32 -49.54 51.26
N VAL A 598 15.19 -50.25 51.35
CA VAL A 598 13.96 -49.93 50.62
C VAL A 598 13.12 -49.00 51.51
N ARG A 599 13.20 -47.69 51.26
CA ARG A 599 12.51 -46.67 52.07
C ARG A 599 11.02 -46.54 51.74
N TRP A 600 10.63 -46.86 50.51
CA TRP A 600 9.27 -46.70 50.02
C TRP A 600 8.81 -47.98 49.29
N ASP A 601 7.54 -48.34 49.41
CA ASP A 601 6.90 -49.24 48.45
C ASP A 601 6.42 -48.47 47.20
N LYS A 602 5.89 -49.16 46.19
CA LYS A 602 5.40 -48.50 44.96
C LYS A 602 4.31 -47.45 45.23
N LEU A 603 3.35 -47.76 46.11
CA LEU A 603 2.22 -46.89 46.43
C LEU A 603 2.66 -45.70 47.29
N GLN A 604 3.55 -45.94 48.25
CA GLN A 604 4.17 -44.93 49.10
C GLN A 604 5.05 -43.99 48.29
N PHE A 605 5.82 -44.50 47.33
CA PHE A 605 6.64 -43.69 46.44
C PHE A 605 5.77 -42.82 45.52
N GLU A 606 4.70 -43.38 44.97
CA GLU A 606 3.75 -42.59 44.17
C GLU A 606 3.05 -41.51 45.01
N ARG A 607 2.60 -41.83 46.22
CA ARG A 607 2.00 -40.85 47.15
C ARG A 607 2.98 -39.75 47.51
N LEU A 608 4.24 -40.10 47.81
CA LEU A 608 5.29 -39.13 48.10
C LEU A 608 5.48 -38.14 46.94
N LEU A 609 5.51 -38.64 45.70
CA LEU A 609 5.63 -37.76 44.54
C LEU A 609 4.42 -36.85 44.37
N ASN A 610 3.20 -37.36 44.58
CA ASN A 610 1.98 -36.56 44.48
C ASN A 610 1.87 -35.49 45.59
N GLU A 611 2.47 -35.72 46.76
CA GLU A 611 2.46 -34.76 47.87
C GLU A 611 3.58 -33.73 47.78
N LYS A 612 4.72 -34.10 47.20
CA LYS A 612 5.96 -33.31 47.26
C LYS A 612 6.31 -32.57 45.96
N LEU A 613 5.73 -32.97 44.83
CA LEU A 613 5.80 -32.28 43.54
C LEU A 613 4.48 -31.53 43.34
#